data_AF-A0A1B1BBP8-F1
#
_entry.id   AF-A0A1B1BBP8-F1
#
_cell.length_a   1.000
_cell.length_b   1.000
_cell.length_c   1.000
_cell.angle_alpha   90.00
_cell.angle_beta   90.00
_cell.angle_gamma   90.00
#
_symmetry.space_group_name_H-M   'P 1'
#
loop_
_entity.id
_entity.type
_entity.pdbx_description
1 polymer ?
#
loop_
_entity_poly.entity_id
_entity_poly.type
_entity_poly.pdbx_seq_one_letter_code
_entity_poly.pdbx_strand_id
1 'polypeptide(L)'
;MRRLRLAKDAMDRDWADPGLDLDVVAAHAGYSRYHFLRAFKDAYGETPGQYLTHRRIERAEEMLRGADLTVTEICLLVGFSSLGTFSTRFKARTGLTPSEYRTKHVGRGASLIPGCYAMLWAGGFKVATLEKRSGTGPAYGDEQEQRHPDGRAEP
;
A
#
# COMPACT_ATOMS: atom_id res chain seq x y z
N MET A 1 -23.33 -3.62 -20.45
CA MET A 1 -21.97 -3.23 -19.96
C MET A 1 -21.86 -1.86 -19.27
N ARG A 2 -22.72 -0.85 -19.52
CA ARG A 2 -22.58 0.49 -18.90
C ARG A 2 -22.53 0.47 -17.35
N ARG A 3 -23.40 -0.33 -16.72
CA ARG A 3 -23.46 -0.47 -15.25
C ARG A 3 -22.19 -1.04 -14.62
N LEU A 4 -21.61 -2.10 -15.20
CA LEU A 4 -20.34 -2.68 -14.73
C LEU A 4 -19.16 -1.72 -14.88
N ARG A 5 -19.15 -0.88 -15.92
CA ARG A 5 -18.13 0.17 -16.05
C ARG A 5 -18.24 1.20 -14.93
N LEU A 6 -19.46 1.67 -14.63
CA LEU A 6 -19.67 2.60 -13.50
C LEU A 6 -19.21 2.03 -12.16
N ALA A 7 -19.46 0.73 -11.91
CA ALA A 7 -18.96 0.06 -10.70
C ALA A 7 -17.43 0.06 -10.65
N LYS A 8 -16.78 -0.31 -11.74
CA LYS A 8 -15.32 -0.31 -11.85
C LYS A 8 -14.74 1.10 -11.69
N ASP A 9 -15.35 2.11 -12.31
CA ASP A 9 -14.93 3.51 -12.21
C ASP A 9 -15.03 4.02 -10.77
N ALA A 10 -16.08 3.63 -10.03
CA ALA A 10 -16.20 3.95 -8.61
C ALA A 10 -15.08 3.30 -7.79
N MET A 11 -14.79 2.01 -8.04
CA MET A 11 -13.67 1.32 -7.39
C MET A 11 -12.32 1.96 -7.73
N ASP A 12 -12.11 2.37 -8.99
CA ASP A 12 -10.88 3.01 -9.45
C ASP A 12 -10.70 4.44 -8.91
N ARG A 13 -11.77 5.09 -8.49
CA ARG A 13 -11.73 6.41 -7.84
C ARG A 13 -11.47 6.28 -6.35
N ASP A 14 -12.18 5.36 -5.69
CA ASP A 14 -12.24 5.27 -4.23
C ASP A 14 -11.36 4.14 -3.67
N TRP A 15 -10.43 3.58 -4.47
CA TRP A 15 -9.60 2.42 -4.12
C TRP A 15 -8.83 2.55 -2.80
N ALA A 16 -8.40 3.76 -2.46
CA ALA A 16 -7.63 4.05 -1.26
C ALA A 16 -8.47 4.02 0.02
N ASP A 17 -9.80 4.07 -0.08
CA ASP A 17 -10.69 4.06 1.08
C ASP A 17 -10.70 2.66 1.73
N PRO A 18 -10.18 2.49 2.96
CA PRO A 18 -10.20 1.19 3.65
C PRO A 18 -11.62 0.71 3.94
N GLY A 19 -12.61 1.61 3.99
CA GLY A 19 -14.03 1.33 4.21
C GLY A 19 -14.85 1.14 2.94
N LEU A 20 -14.23 1.05 1.76
CA LEU A 20 -14.96 0.86 0.50
C LEU A 20 -15.79 -0.43 0.51
N ASP A 21 -17.12 -0.27 0.57
CA ASP A 21 -18.06 -1.37 0.59
C ASP A 21 -18.47 -1.78 -0.84
N LEU A 22 -18.12 -3.00 -1.22
CA LEU A 22 -18.46 -3.57 -2.52
C LEU A 22 -19.96 -3.79 -2.71
N ASP A 23 -20.74 -3.91 -1.63
CA ASP A 23 -22.20 -4.00 -1.72
C ASP A 23 -22.82 -2.67 -2.09
N VAL A 24 -22.30 -1.57 -1.53
CA VAL A 24 -22.70 -0.22 -1.89
C VAL A 24 -22.33 0.07 -3.35
N VAL A 25 -21.13 -0.31 -3.78
CA VAL A 25 -20.70 -0.19 -5.19
C VAL A 25 -21.63 -0.97 -6.12
N ALA A 26 -21.97 -2.22 -5.76
CA ALA A 26 -22.88 -3.05 -6.54
C ALA A 26 -24.28 -2.42 -6.64
N ALA A 27 -24.82 -1.97 -5.51
CA ALA A 27 -26.15 -1.37 -5.42
C ALA A 27 -26.24 -0.09 -6.26
N HIS A 28 -25.23 0.79 -6.18
CA HIS A 28 -25.14 2.01 -7.00
C HIS A 28 -25.07 1.70 -8.51
N ALA A 29 -24.46 0.57 -8.88
CA ALA A 29 -24.44 0.09 -10.26
C ALA A 29 -25.72 -0.68 -10.65
N GLY A 30 -26.67 -0.89 -9.74
CA GLY A 30 -27.93 -1.59 -10.01
C GLY A 30 -27.80 -3.12 -10.05
N TYR A 31 -26.87 -3.68 -9.27
CA TYR A 31 -26.68 -5.12 -9.10
C TYR A 31 -26.92 -5.55 -7.64
N SER A 32 -27.45 -6.76 -7.46
CA SER A 32 -27.29 -7.47 -6.19
C SER A 32 -25.84 -7.93 -6.03
N ARG A 33 -25.38 -8.19 -4.79
CA ARG A 33 -24.01 -8.65 -4.50
C ARG A 33 -23.61 -9.87 -5.34
N TYR A 34 -24.45 -10.91 -5.36
CA TYR A 34 -24.15 -12.16 -6.06
C TYR A 34 -24.05 -11.96 -7.58
N HIS A 35 -25.00 -11.20 -8.16
CA HIS A 35 -24.96 -10.89 -9.59
C HIS A 35 -23.76 -10.02 -9.94
N PHE A 36 -23.39 -9.08 -9.08
CA PHE A 36 -22.22 -8.23 -9.29
C PHE A 36 -20.93 -9.04 -9.32
N LEU A 37 -20.70 -9.91 -8.34
CA LEU A 37 -19.50 -10.76 -8.28
C LEU A 37 -19.33 -11.59 -9.55
N ARG A 38 -20.41 -12.26 -10.00
CA ARG A 38 -20.40 -13.08 -11.22
C ARG A 38 -20.17 -12.23 -12.46
N ALA A 39 -21.01 -11.20 -12.66
CA ALA A 39 -20.95 -10.38 -13.86
C ALA A 39 -19.62 -9.61 -13.99
N PHE A 40 -19.04 -9.18 -12.88
CA PHE A 40 -17.73 -8.53 -12.87
C PHE A 40 -16.62 -9.53 -13.21
N LYS A 41 -16.64 -10.74 -12.64
CA LYS A 41 -15.68 -11.80 -12.98
C LYS A 41 -15.77 -12.22 -14.44
N ASP A 42 -16.98 -12.38 -14.97
CA ASP A 42 -17.19 -12.75 -16.38
C ASP A 42 -16.69 -11.64 -17.32
N ALA A 43 -16.78 -10.37 -16.91
CA ALA A 43 -16.35 -9.23 -17.72
C ALA A 43 -14.86 -8.90 -17.61
N TYR A 44 -14.24 -9.07 -16.44
CA TYR A 44 -12.88 -8.60 -16.14
C TYR A 44 -11.90 -9.72 -15.74
N GLY A 45 -12.36 -10.97 -15.66
CA GLY A 45 -11.53 -12.14 -15.36
C GLY A 45 -11.29 -12.39 -13.86
N GLU A 46 -11.60 -11.43 -12.99
CA GLU A 46 -11.38 -11.53 -11.54
C GLU A 46 -12.57 -10.96 -10.75
N THR A 47 -12.68 -11.33 -9.48
CA THR A 47 -13.75 -10.77 -8.62
C THR A 47 -13.47 -9.31 -8.27
N PRO A 48 -14.50 -8.50 -7.95
CA PRO A 48 -14.33 -7.12 -7.50
C PRO A 48 -13.34 -6.96 -6.33
N GLY A 49 -13.35 -7.87 -5.35
CA GLY A 49 -12.41 -7.82 -4.23
C GLY A 49 -10.96 -8.10 -4.63
N GLN A 50 -10.74 -9.01 -5.58
CA GLN A 50 -9.42 -9.27 -6.16
C GLN A 50 -8.93 -8.07 -6.95
N TYR A 51 -9.80 -7.50 -7.80
CA TYR A 51 -9.52 -6.29 -8.55
C TYR A 51 -9.10 -5.13 -7.63
N LEU A 52 -9.89 -4.85 -6.58
CA LEU A 52 -9.57 -3.78 -5.63
C LEU A 52 -8.22 -4.02 -4.95
N THR A 53 -7.95 -5.26 -4.51
CA THR A 53 -6.66 -5.63 -3.91
C THR A 53 -5.53 -5.39 -4.90
N HIS A 54 -5.71 -5.80 -6.15
CA HIS A 54 -4.70 -5.63 -7.19
C HIS A 54 -4.41 -4.16 -7.45
N ARG A 55 -5.46 -3.32 -7.62
CA ARG A 55 -5.29 -1.87 -7.78
C ARG A 55 -4.53 -1.24 -6.62
N ARG A 56 -4.82 -1.63 -5.37
CA ARG A 56 -4.08 -1.15 -4.19
C ARG A 56 -2.61 -1.53 -4.22
N ILE A 57 -2.28 -2.76 -4.64
CA ILE A 57 -0.88 -3.20 -4.79
C ILE A 57 -0.16 -2.44 -5.91
N GLU A 58 -0.80 -2.22 -7.06
CA GLU A 58 -0.21 -1.42 -8.16
C GLU A 58 0.16 -0.01 -7.68
N ARG A 59 -0.71 0.62 -6.87
CA ARG A 59 -0.41 1.94 -6.27
C ARG A 59 0.71 1.87 -5.24
N ALA A 60 0.78 0.80 -4.45
CA ALA A 60 1.89 0.60 -3.52
C ALA A 60 3.23 0.46 -4.25
N GLU A 61 3.27 -0.23 -5.40
CA GLU A 61 4.46 -0.34 -6.24
C GLU A 61 4.93 1.03 -6.78
N GLU A 62 4.01 1.90 -7.17
CA GLU A 62 4.31 3.28 -7.57
C GLU A 62 4.96 4.07 -6.41
N MET A 63 4.35 4.00 -5.21
CA MET A 63 4.85 4.71 -4.03
C MET A 63 6.19 4.16 -3.53
N LEU A 64 6.40 2.84 -3.56
CA LEU A 64 7.65 2.22 -3.13
C LEU A 64 8.84 2.62 -4.03
N ARG A 65 8.58 2.97 -5.29
CA ARG A 65 9.61 3.40 -6.25
C ARG A 65 9.93 4.89 -6.17
N GLY A 66 8.94 5.71 -5.83
CA GLY A 66 9.04 7.16 -6.01
C GLY A 66 8.88 7.99 -4.75
N ALA A 67 8.33 7.45 -3.66
CA ALA A 67 8.00 8.24 -2.47
C ALA A 67 8.91 7.92 -1.28
N ASP A 68 9.30 8.97 -0.56
CA ASP A 68 9.97 8.87 0.73
C ASP A 68 8.94 8.64 1.85
N LEU A 69 8.37 7.43 1.83
CA LEU A 69 7.37 6.95 2.79
C LEU A 69 7.78 5.56 3.30
N THR A 70 7.55 5.30 4.58
CA THR A 70 7.76 3.98 5.15
C THR A 70 6.78 2.96 4.55
N VAL A 71 7.13 1.68 4.63
CA VAL A 71 6.25 0.59 4.16
C VAL A 71 4.91 0.61 4.92
N THR A 72 4.92 0.94 6.20
CA THR A 72 3.72 1.06 7.04
C THR A 72 2.83 2.21 6.57
N GLU A 73 3.40 3.38 6.27
CA GLU A 73 2.62 4.50 5.73
C GLU A 73 2.00 4.15 4.39
N ILE A 74 2.75 3.52 3.47
CA ILE A 74 2.23 3.08 2.18
C ILE A 74 1.10 2.06 2.37
N CYS A 75 1.25 1.09 3.28
CA CYS A 75 0.21 0.12 3.60
C CYS A 75 -1.12 0.80 3.96
N LEU A 76 -1.08 1.81 4.83
CA LEU A 76 -2.26 2.55 5.25
C LEU A 76 -2.81 3.44 4.13
N LEU A 77 -1.93 4.13 3.39
CA LEU A 77 -2.30 5.02 2.30
C LEU A 77 -2.99 4.29 1.15
N VAL A 78 -2.61 3.05 0.88
CA VAL A 78 -3.26 2.24 -0.16
C VAL A 78 -4.46 1.45 0.37
N GLY A 79 -4.95 1.77 1.57
CA GLY A 79 -6.23 1.27 2.09
C GLY A 79 -6.18 -0.12 2.73
N PHE A 80 -5.00 -0.64 3.08
CA PHE A 80 -4.93 -1.84 3.95
C PHE A 80 -4.95 -1.44 5.42
N SER A 81 -5.67 -2.21 6.23
CA SER A 81 -5.74 -2.02 7.68
C SER A 81 -4.65 -2.76 8.46
N SER A 82 -3.87 -3.63 7.80
CA SER A 82 -2.80 -4.39 8.47
C SER A 82 -1.59 -4.63 7.56
N LEU A 83 -0.40 -4.41 8.14
CA LEU A 83 0.87 -4.60 7.46
C LEU A 83 1.11 -6.07 7.05
N GLY A 84 0.66 -7.03 7.86
CA GLY A 84 0.80 -8.46 7.55
C GLY A 84 -0.01 -8.88 6.32
N THR A 85 -1.28 -8.45 6.22
CA THR A 85 -2.11 -8.72 5.05
C THR A 85 -1.54 -8.04 3.82
N PHE A 86 -1.15 -6.77 3.94
CA PHE A 86 -0.52 -6.03 2.86
C PHE A 86 0.74 -6.75 2.36
N SER A 87 1.67 -7.09 3.25
CA SER A 87 2.95 -7.72 2.87
C SER A 87 2.74 -9.07 2.19
N THR A 88 1.79 -9.87 2.67
CA THR A 88 1.43 -11.17 2.08
C THR A 88 0.86 -10.99 0.68
N ARG A 89 -0.10 -10.07 0.50
CA ARG A 89 -0.72 -9.80 -0.80
C ARG A 89 0.26 -9.17 -1.79
N PHE A 90 1.10 -8.27 -1.32
CA PHE A 90 2.15 -7.63 -2.10
C PHE A 90 3.12 -8.68 -2.63
N LYS A 91 3.67 -9.54 -1.75
CA LYS A 91 4.58 -10.60 -2.15
C LYS A 91 3.93 -11.62 -3.09
N ALA A 92 2.67 -11.99 -2.83
CA ALA A 92 1.94 -12.89 -3.72
C ALA A 92 1.77 -12.31 -5.13
N ARG A 93 1.69 -10.98 -5.26
CA ARG A 93 1.54 -10.30 -6.56
C ARG A 93 2.86 -10.04 -7.27
N THR A 94 3.87 -9.57 -6.55
CA THR A 94 5.14 -9.07 -7.13
C THR A 94 6.30 -10.05 -7.02
N GLY A 95 6.16 -11.10 -6.20
CA GLY A 95 7.24 -12.04 -5.87
C GLY A 95 8.22 -11.54 -4.81
N LEU A 96 8.14 -10.27 -4.40
CA LEU A 96 9.06 -9.63 -3.45
C LEU A 96 8.28 -9.06 -2.26
N THR A 97 8.89 -9.01 -1.08
CA THR A 97 8.34 -8.20 0.01
C THR A 97 8.40 -6.70 -0.36
N PRO A 98 7.56 -5.84 0.26
CA PRO A 98 7.60 -4.40 -0.01
C PRO A 98 8.99 -3.78 0.17
N SER A 99 9.73 -4.17 1.21
CA SER A 99 11.08 -3.68 1.48
C SER A 99 12.09 -4.13 0.42
N GLU A 100 12.07 -5.41 0.04
CA GLU A 100 12.90 -5.94 -1.05
C GLU A 100 12.59 -5.24 -2.38
N TYR A 101 11.30 -5.01 -2.65
CA TYR A 101 10.86 -4.30 -3.84
C TYR A 101 11.39 -2.86 -3.87
N ARG A 102 11.32 -2.11 -2.75
CA ARG A 102 11.89 -0.76 -2.64
C ARG A 102 13.40 -0.79 -2.92
N THR A 103 14.15 -1.64 -2.22
CA THR A 103 15.61 -1.73 -2.38
C THR A 103 16.02 -2.07 -3.81
N LYS A 104 15.25 -2.91 -4.51
CA LYS A 104 15.53 -3.29 -5.90
C LYS A 104 15.30 -2.15 -6.90
N HIS A 105 14.32 -1.28 -6.66
CA HIS A 105 13.88 -0.29 -7.63
C HIS A 105 14.31 1.16 -7.29
N VAL A 106 14.67 1.43 -6.04
CA VAL A 106 15.24 2.72 -5.62
C VAL A 106 16.76 2.59 -5.65
N GLY A 107 17.39 3.13 -6.69
CA GLY A 107 18.85 3.22 -6.77
C GLY A 107 19.43 4.10 -5.66
N ARG A 108 20.68 3.84 -5.26
CA ARG A 108 21.41 4.74 -4.34
C ARG A 108 21.48 6.14 -4.97
N GLY A 109 20.79 7.11 -4.39
CA GLY A 109 20.75 8.49 -4.87
C GLY A 109 19.47 8.91 -5.62
N ALA A 110 18.39 8.11 -5.59
CA ALA A 110 17.11 8.54 -6.14
C ALA A 110 16.59 9.78 -5.38
N SER A 111 16.28 10.86 -6.11
CA SER A 111 15.48 11.97 -5.59
C SER A 111 14.03 11.49 -5.43
N LEU A 112 13.74 10.93 -4.26
CA LEU A 112 12.38 10.53 -3.91
C LEU A 112 11.52 11.78 -3.73
N ILE A 113 10.28 11.69 -4.20
CA ILE A 113 9.26 12.71 -3.94
C ILE A 113 9.02 12.73 -2.43
N PRO A 114 9.15 13.88 -1.77
CA PRO A 114 8.85 14.00 -0.35
C PRO A 114 7.44 13.48 -0.04
N GLY A 115 7.26 12.80 1.10
CA GLY A 115 6.00 12.16 1.47
C GLY A 115 4.78 13.09 1.41
N CYS A 116 4.93 14.37 1.73
CA CYS A 116 3.86 15.38 1.61
C CYS A 116 3.36 15.58 0.17
N TYR A 117 4.25 15.54 -0.82
CA TYR A 117 3.90 15.63 -2.23
C TYR A 117 3.29 14.32 -2.74
N ALA A 118 3.80 13.18 -2.29
CA ALA A 118 3.21 11.88 -2.61
C ALA A 118 1.77 11.77 -2.09
N MET A 119 1.49 12.30 -0.90
CA MET A 119 0.15 12.36 -0.32
C MET A 119 -0.83 13.26 -1.11
N LEU A 120 -0.34 14.36 -1.69
CA LEU A 120 -1.14 15.21 -2.59
C LEU A 120 -1.48 14.49 -3.90
N TRP A 121 -0.57 13.66 -4.42
CA TRP A 121 -0.80 12.86 -5.63
C TRP A 121 -1.72 11.67 -5.42
N ALA A 122 -1.79 11.11 -4.21
CA ALA A 122 -2.61 9.93 -3.89
C ALA A 122 -4.10 10.22 -3.64
N GLY A 123 -4.56 11.46 -3.82
CA GLY A 123 -5.97 11.84 -3.69
C GLY A 123 -6.39 12.43 -2.34
N GLY A 124 -5.43 12.76 -1.46
CA GLY A 124 -5.71 13.41 -0.18
C GLY A 124 -6.33 12.47 0.86
N PHE A 125 -5.79 12.49 2.08
CA PHE A 125 -6.24 11.64 3.18
C PHE A 125 -7.70 11.98 3.56
N LYS A 126 -8.66 11.04 3.42
CA LYS A 126 -9.86 11.05 4.27
C LYS A 126 -9.47 10.49 5.63
N VAL A 127 -8.91 11.34 6.50
CA VAL A 127 -8.50 10.96 7.85
C VAL A 127 -9.75 10.61 8.65
N ALA A 128 -10.14 9.33 8.63
CA ALA A 128 -10.88 8.76 9.74
C ALA A 128 -9.89 8.67 10.91
N THR A 129 -9.84 9.77 11.66
CA THR A 129 -9.35 9.96 13.03
C THR A 129 -8.60 8.77 13.62
N LEU A 130 -7.29 8.67 13.34
CA LEU A 130 -6.37 8.03 14.28
C LEU A 130 -6.03 9.10 15.32
N GLU A 131 -6.82 9.10 16.40
CA GLU A 131 -6.46 9.82 17.61
C GLU A 131 -5.04 9.43 18.03
N LYS A 132 -4.18 10.44 17.97
CA LYS A 132 -2.89 10.62 18.63
C LYS A 132 -2.65 9.63 19.77
N ARG A 133 -1.92 8.56 19.50
CA ARG A 133 -1.07 7.92 20.51
C ARG A 133 0.37 8.29 20.21
N SER A 134 0.78 9.36 20.90
CA SER A 134 2.17 9.64 21.25
C SER A 134 2.91 8.38 21.68
N GLY A 135 4.05 8.07 21.04
CA GLY A 135 4.92 6.98 21.45
C GLY A 135 6.06 6.75 20.47
N THR A 136 7.17 7.45 20.70
CA THR A 136 8.57 6.99 20.54
C THR A 136 8.89 6.11 19.32
N GLY A 137 9.46 6.71 18.28
CA GLY A 137 10.14 5.96 17.22
C GLY A 137 11.50 5.43 17.73
N PRO A 138 11.92 4.20 17.40
CA PRO A 138 13.29 3.78 17.66
C PRO A 138 14.22 4.43 16.64
N ALA A 139 15.24 5.11 17.14
CA ALA A 139 16.36 5.62 16.37
C ALA A 139 17.12 4.46 15.72
N TYR A 140 17.19 4.45 14.39
CA TYR A 140 18.19 3.66 13.67
C TYR A 140 19.44 4.53 13.61
N GLY A 141 20.34 4.33 14.58
CA GLY A 141 21.66 4.93 14.62
C GLY A 141 22.69 3.89 14.21
N ASP A 142 23.44 4.22 13.17
CA ASP A 142 24.60 3.48 12.66
C ASP A 142 25.68 3.30 13.75
N GLU A 143 26.17 2.08 13.93
CA GLU A 143 27.48 1.85 14.53
C GLU A 143 28.34 1.09 13.53
N GLN A 144 29.26 1.85 12.93
CA GLN A 144 30.27 1.34 12.01
C GLN A 144 31.38 0.59 12.75
N GLU A 145 31.64 -0.61 12.25
CA GLU A 145 32.88 -1.36 12.25
C GLU A 145 34.19 -0.53 12.35
N GLN A 146 34.99 -0.71 13.40
CA GLN A 146 36.44 -0.54 13.29
C GLN A 146 37.24 -1.34 14.34
N ARG A 147 37.69 -2.53 13.92
CA ARG A 147 39.04 -3.16 14.10
C ARG A 147 39.76 -3.05 15.48
N HIS A 148 39.97 -4.24 16.07
CA HIS A 148 41.05 -4.71 16.98
C HIS A 148 42.49 -4.43 16.42
N PRO A 149 43.65 -4.60 17.14
CA PRO A 149 44.03 -5.06 18.50
C PRO A 149 44.73 -3.93 19.32
N ASP A 150 45.23 -4.01 20.55
CA ASP A 150 46.17 -4.95 21.20
C ASP A 150 46.41 -4.46 22.65
N GLY A 151 46.87 -5.34 23.53
CA GLY A 151 47.92 -4.96 24.48
C GLY A 151 47.57 -4.55 25.92
N ARG A 152 47.87 -5.51 26.81
CA ARG A 152 48.36 -5.38 28.20
C ARG A 152 47.36 -5.33 29.38
N ALA A 153 47.42 -6.45 30.09
CA ALA A 153 47.23 -6.58 31.53
C ALA A 153 48.19 -5.67 32.33
N GLU A 154 47.75 -5.32 33.55
CA GLU A 154 48.47 -5.38 34.83
C GLU A 154 47.77 -4.48 35.87
N PRO A 155 47.96 -4.71 37.17
CA PRO A 155 47.68 -5.93 37.95
C PRO A 155 46.49 -5.75 38.92
#